data_AF-A0A382N0J1-F1
#
_entry.id   AF-A0A382N0J1-F1
#
_cell.length_a   1.000
_cell.length_b   1.000
_cell.length_c   1.000
_cell.angle_alpha   90.00
_cell.angle_beta   90.00
_cell.angle_gamma   90.00
#
_symmetry.space_group_name_H-M   'P 1'
#
loop_
_entity.id
_entity.type
_entity.pdbx_description
1 polymer ?
#
loop_
_entity_poly.entity_id
_entity_poly.type
_entity_poly.pdbx_seq_one_letter_code
_entity_poly.pdbx_strand_id
1 'polypeptide(L)'
;MEVDRRAFLATVGVGALEVMSPEDKAEELEHYMIHMLDDHDEHDSEEPLSEEEQEAQEATMARGTGRIFQPRSEPLEPLPANATLEDFFRLRFAPARHVLQSASHALQTGQPERTILACLLHDTVQALIRSDHGYWGAQLFAPYVDERI
;
A
#
# COMPACT_ATOMS: atom_id res chain seq x y z
N MET A 1 -1.69 -13.76 -9.52
CA MET A 1 -0.99 -14.19 -8.31
C MET A 1 -1.82 -15.29 -7.67
N GLU A 2 -1.20 -16.40 -7.26
CA GLU A 2 -1.87 -17.46 -6.51
C GLU A 2 -1.54 -17.25 -5.02
N VAL A 3 -2.55 -17.11 -4.17
CA VAL A 3 -2.37 -16.85 -2.73
C VAL A 3 -2.22 -18.18 -1.99
N ASP A 4 -1.10 -18.39 -1.32
CA ASP A 4 -0.96 -19.50 -0.38
C ASP A 4 -1.82 -19.23 0.86
N ARG A 5 -2.95 -19.93 0.93
CA ARG A 5 -3.91 -19.80 2.03
C ARG A 5 -3.27 -20.08 3.39
N ARG A 6 -2.31 -21.01 3.50
CA ARG A 6 -1.68 -21.32 4.79
C ARG A 6 -0.77 -20.17 5.22
N ALA A 7 -0.03 -19.59 4.29
CA ALA A 7 0.81 -18.42 4.58
C ALA A 7 -0.03 -17.22 4.99
N PHE A 8 -1.11 -16.90 4.26
CA PHE A 8 -2.03 -15.83 4.64
C PHE A 8 -2.69 -16.06 6.01
N LEU A 9 -3.20 -17.26 6.29
CA LEU A 9 -3.81 -17.55 7.60
C LEU A 9 -2.82 -17.40 8.76
N ALA A 10 -1.52 -17.60 8.51
CA ALA A 10 -0.48 -17.40 9.52
C ALA A 10 -0.25 -15.92 9.85
N THR A 11 -0.41 -14.99 8.89
CA THR A 11 -0.24 -13.55 9.13
C THR A 11 -1.37 -12.96 9.96
N VAL A 12 -2.60 -13.45 9.78
CA VAL A 12 -3.79 -12.95 10.49
C VAL A 12 -3.91 -13.50 11.93
N GLY A 13 -3.30 -14.65 12.19
CA GLY A 13 -3.31 -15.30 13.50
C GLY A 13 -4.49 -16.25 13.72
N VAL A 14 -4.28 -17.27 14.55
CA VAL A 14 -5.25 -18.36 14.77
C VAL A 14 -6.53 -17.83 15.43
N GLY A 15 -7.68 -18.03 14.76
CA GLY A 15 -9.00 -17.68 15.28
C GLY A 15 -9.45 -16.22 15.05
N ALA A 16 -8.56 -15.33 14.62
CA ALA A 16 -8.88 -13.92 14.37
C ALA A 16 -9.91 -13.75 13.23
N LEU A 17 -9.85 -14.59 12.20
CA LEU A 17 -10.79 -14.56 11.08
C LEU A 17 -12.24 -14.87 11.45
N GLU A 18 -12.48 -15.62 12.53
CA GLU A 18 -13.85 -15.96 12.93
C GLU A 18 -14.60 -14.76 13.53
N VAL A 19 -13.86 -13.78 14.06
CA VAL A 19 -14.42 -12.58 14.70
C VAL A 19 -14.37 -11.33 13.82
N MET A 20 -13.67 -11.37 12.69
CA MET A 20 -13.58 -10.28 11.72
C MET A 20 -14.85 -10.12 10.87
N SER A 21 -15.21 -8.88 10.57
CA SER A 21 -16.25 -8.56 9.59
C SER A 21 -15.81 -8.96 8.16
N PRO A 22 -16.74 -9.08 7.19
CA PRO A 22 -16.40 -9.27 5.79
C PRO A 22 -15.45 -8.19 5.24
N GLU A 23 -15.62 -6.95 5.68
CA GLU A 23 -14.81 -5.80 5.28
C GLU A 23 -13.38 -5.93 5.82
N ASP A 24 -13.21 -6.23 7.12
CA ASP A 24 -11.88 -6.44 7.72
C ASP A 24 -11.13 -7.59 7.04
N LYS A 25 -11.84 -8.65 6.64
CA LYS A 25 -11.25 -9.78 5.91
C LYS A 25 -10.74 -9.36 4.53
N ALA A 26 -11.47 -8.49 3.85
CA ALA A 26 -11.07 -7.98 2.55
C ALA A 26 -9.82 -7.10 2.69
N GLU A 27 -9.80 -6.22 3.69
CA GLU A 27 -8.65 -5.34 3.99
C GLU A 27 -7.40 -6.15 4.34
N GLU A 28 -7.50 -7.18 5.19
CA GLU A 28 -6.35 -8.03 5.53
C GLU A 28 -5.83 -8.83 4.33
N LEU A 29 -6.73 -9.35 3.48
CA LEU A 29 -6.33 -10.07 2.27
C LEU A 29 -5.65 -9.14 1.26
N GLU A 30 -6.21 -7.96 1.06
CA GLU A 30 -5.66 -6.93 0.18
C GLU A 30 -4.27 -6.50 0.66
N HIS A 31 -4.13 -6.20 1.94
CA HIS A 31 -2.85 -5.83 2.54
C HIS A 31 -1.81 -6.94 2.40
N TYR A 32 -2.20 -8.21 2.59
CA TYR A 32 -1.30 -9.35 2.34
C TYR A 32 -0.86 -9.43 0.87
N MET A 33 -1.78 -9.24 -0.08
CA MET A 33 -1.46 -9.29 -1.50
C MET A 33 -0.55 -8.13 -1.92
N ILE A 34 -0.77 -6.94 -1.38
CA ILE A 34 0.09 -5.76 -1.59
C ILE A 34 1.50 -6.04 -1.07
N HIS A 35 1.61 -6.58 0.16
CA HIS A 35 2.90 -6.95 0.73
C HIS A 35 3.68 -7.93 -0.15
N MET A 36 3.01 -8.98 -0.63
CA MET A 36 3.61 -9.98 -1.53
C MET A 36 4.05 -9.39 -2.88
N LEU A 37 3.37 -8.35 -3.38
CA LEU A 37 3.73 -7.66 -4.61
C LEU A 37 4.96 -6.76 -4.43
N ASP A 38 5.08 -6.17 -3.25
CA ASP A 38 6.06 -5.14 -2.92
C ASP A 38 7.39 -5.72 -2.40
N ASP A 39 7.35 -6.81 -1.61
CA ASP A 39 8.54 -7.52 -1.08
C ASP A 39 9.48 -8.01 -2.17
N HIS A 40 8.96 -8.23 -3.38
CA HIS A 40 9.74 -8.74 -4.49
C HIS A 40 10.84 -7.78 -4.99
N ASP A 41 10.82 -6.50 -4.57
CA ASP A 41 11.83 -5.47 -4.93
C ASP A 41 12.69 -4.98 -3.72
N GLU A 42 12.31 -5.21 -2.47
CA GLU A 42 13.12 -4.75 -1.30
C GLU A 42 14.49 -5.44 -1.21
N HIS A 43 14.68 -6.55 -1.94
CA HIS A 43 15.98 -7.22 -2.05
C HIS A 43 17.00 -6.50 -2.96
N ASP A 44 16.63 -5.44 -3.70
CA ASP A 44 17.50 -4.83 -4.71
C ASP A 44 17.98 -3.40 -4.39
N SER A 45 17.57 -2.74 -3.29
CA SER A 45 17.98 -1.34 -3.07
C SER A 45 18.26 -0.83 -1.65
N GLU A 46 17.97 -1.56 -0.57
CA GLU A 46 18.42 -1.20 0.79
C GLU A 46 19.13 -2.38 1.45
N GLU A 47 20.25 -2.14 2.14
CA GLU A 47 20.88 -3.22 2.93
C GLU A 47 19.89 -3.70 3.99
N PRO A 48 19.65 -5.01 4.11
CA PRO A 48 18.69 -5.52 5.06
C PRO A 48 19.10 -5.12 6.48
N LEU A 49 18.14 -4.55 7.21
CA LEU A 49 18.29 -4.26 8.64
C LEU A 49 18.75 -5.52 9.37
N SER A 50 19.61 -5.34 10.38
CA SER A 50 20.01 -6.44 11.26
C SER A 50 18.79 -7.00 12.01
N GLU A 51 18.85 -8.26 12.43
CA GLU A 51 17.74 -8.93 13.16
C GLU A 51 17.32 -8.13 14.41
N GLU A 52 18.26 -7.49 15.11
CA GLU A 52 17.99 -6.61 16.26
C GLU A 52 17.26 -5.32 15.86
N GLU A 53 17.56 -4.75 14.69
CA GLU A 53 16.88 -3.56 14.17
C GLU A 53 15.46 -3.90 13.69
N GLN A 54 15.25 -5.08 13.10
CA GLN A 54 13.93 -5.58 12.72
C GLN A 54 13.04 -5.80 13.96
N GLU A 55 13.56 -6.48 14.99
CA GLU A 55 12.81 -6.70 16.24
C GLU A 55 12.49 -5.39 16.98
N ALA A 56 13.43 -4.44 17.02
CA ALA A 56 13.19 -3.12 17.61
C ALA A 56 12.18 -2.28 16.81
N GLN A 57 12.20 -2.41 15.48
CA GLN A 57 11.26 -1.74 14.58
C GLN A 57 9.84 -2.29 14.76
N GLU A 58 9.65 -3.61 14.76
CA GLU A 58 8.35 -4.24 15.01
C GLU A 58 7.77 -3.86 16.39
N ALA A 59 8.63 -3.72 17.41
CA ALA A 59 8.22 -3.32 18.75
C ALA A 59 7.77 -1.85 18.86
N THR A 60 8.23 -0.97 17.96
CA THR A 60 8.00 0.49 18.03
C THR A 60 6.92 0.96 17.03
N MET A 61 6.55 0.14 16.06
CA MET A 61 5.56 0.49 15.06
C MET A 61 4.14 0.51 15.63
N ALA A 62 3.49 1.67 15.60
CA ALA A 62 2.06 1.75 15.81
C ALA A 62 1.35 1.00 14.67
N ARG A 63 0.56 -0.02 15.01
CA ARG A 63 -0.27 -0.73 14.03
C ARG A 63 -1.13 0.27 13.26
N GLY A 64 -1.23 0.08 11.94
CA GLY A 64 -2.04 0.94 11.06
C GLY A 64 -1.31 2.14 10.48
N THR A 65 -0.08 2.49 10.90
CA THR A 65 0.70 3.52 10.20
C THR A 65 1.22 2.99 8.86
N GLY A 66 1.23 3.86 7.85
CA GLY A 66 1.80 3.58 6.54
C GLY A 66 3.33 3.61 6.51
N ARG A 67 3.88 3.20 5.37
CA ARG A 67 5.34 3.04 5.16
C ARG A 67 6.14 4.32 5.39
N ILE A 68 5.56 5.51 5.17
CA ILE A 68 6.32 6.76 5.37
C ILE A 68 6.72 7.03 6.83
N PHE A 69 6.07 6.35 7.78
CA PHE A 69 6.35 6.46 9.21
C PHE A 69 7.27 5.35 9.72
N GLN A 70 7.73 4.45 8.86
CA GLN A 70 8.73 3.45 9.21
C GLN A 70 10.08 4.14 9.47
N PRO A 71 10.86 3.67 10.46
CA PRO A 71 12.26 4.05 10.61
C PRO A 71 13.01 3.88 9.29
N ARG A 72 13.86 4.86 8.95
CA ARG A 72 14.69 4.85 7.75
C ARG A 72 16.11 5.25 8.09
N SER A 73 17.07 4.65 7.40
CA SER A 73 18.49 5.05 7.47
C SER A 73 18.69 6.43 6.84
N GLU A 74 17.98 6.71 5.75
CA GLU A 74 18.03 7.98 5.01
C GLU A 74 16.70 8.74 5.11
N PRO A 75 16.73 10.09 5.15
CA PRO A 75 15.52 10.90 5.13
C PRO A 75 14.79 10.78 3.78
N LEU A 76 13.48 11.04 3.78
CA LEU A 76 12.69 11.13 2.56
C LEU A 76 13.27 12.18 1.59
N GLU A 77 13.42 11.79 0.33
CA GLU A 77 13.83 12.71 -0.72
C GLU A 77 12.83 13.88 -0.82
N PRO A 78 13.29 15.14 -0.88
CA PRO A 78 12.42 16.29 -1.03
C PRO A 78 11.64 16.23 -2.35
N LEU A 79 10.37 16.62 -2.30
CA LEU A 79 9.58 16.78 -3.52
C LEU A 79 10.08 18.00 -4.32
N PRO A 80 10.05 17.95 -5.66
CA PRO A 80 10.25 19.12 -6.49
C PRO A 80 9.26 20.24 -6.15
N ALA A 81 9.65 21.50 -6.36
CA ALA A 81 8.78 22.65 -6.08
C ALA A 81 7.47 22.62 -6.88
N ASN A 82 7.49 22.02 -8.08
CA ASN A 82 6.35 21.82 -8.98
C ASN A 82 6.03 20.32 -9.11
N ALA A 83 5.98 19.62 -7.98
CA ALA A 83 5.69 18.20 -7.93
C ALA A 83 4.46 17.80 -8.77
N THR A 84 4.65 16.77 -9.57
CA THR A 84 3.63 16.12 -10.39
C THR A 84 3.10 14.88 -9.68
N LEU A 85 1.99 14.30 -10.17
CA LEU A 85 1.48 13.03 -9.63
C LEU A 85 2.54 11.91 -9.73
N GLU A 86 3.32 11.87 -10.81
CA GLU A 86 4.40 10.90 -10.98
C GLU A 86 5.45 11.01 -9.86
N ASP A 87 5.80 12.24 -9.43
CA ASP A 87 6.74 12.45 -8.33
C ASP A 87 6.22 11.86 -7.02
N PHE A 88 4.90 11.90 -6.78
CA PHE A 88 4.31 11.22 -5.62
C PHE A 88 4.40 9.70 -5.73
N PHE A 89 4.15 9.13 -6.91
CA PHE A 89 4.33 7.69 -7.12
C PHE A 89 5.75 7.23 -6.83
N ARG A 90 6.74 8.01 -7.27
CA ARG A 90 8.15 7.68 -7.10
C ARG A 90 8.66 7.93 -5.69
N LEU A 91 8.28 9.04 -5.07
CA LEU A 91 8.92 9.52 -3.84
C LEU A 91 8.05 9.35 -2.58
N ARG A 92 6.76 9.01 -2.72
CA ARG A 92 5.82 8.91 -1.57
C ARG A 92 5.05 7.60 -1.54
N PHE A 93 4.62 7.08 -2.70
CA PHE A 93 3.80 5.86 -2.78
C PHE A 93 4.59 4.61 -3.14
N ALA A 94 5.86 4.75 -3.54
CA ALA A 94 6.71 3.63 -3.88
C ALA A 94 6.70 2.55 -2.78
N PRO A 95 6.64 1.26 -3.16
CA PRO A 95 6.82 0.74 -4.53
C PRO A 95 5.55 0.77 -5.43
N ALA A 96 4.36 1.06 -4.90
CA ALA A 96 3.09 1.27 -5.64
C ALA A 96 2.72 0.21 -6.70
N ARG A 97 3.31 -0.99 -6.66
CA ARG A 97 3.18 -2.00 -7.74
C ARG A 97 1.74 -2.46 -7.91
N HIS A 98 1.04 -2.64 -6.80
CA HIS A 98 -0.38 -3.01 -6.76
C HIS A 98 -1.27 -2.09 -7.59
N VAL A 99 -1.21 -0.79 -7.32
CA VAL A 99 -2.04 0.20 -8.03
C VAL A 99 -1.58 0.40 -9.47
N LEU A 100 -0.27 0.33 -9.75
CA LEU A 100 0.28 0.39 -11.11
C LEU A 100 -0.15 -0.81 -11.95
N GLN A 101 -0.14 -2.02 -11.40
CA GLN A 101 -0.62 -3.23 -12.07
C GLN A 101 -2.13 -3.16 -12.32
N SER A 102 -2.91 -2.71 -11.33
CA SER A 102 -4.36 -2.53 -11.45
C SER A 102 -4.73 -1.53 -12.55
N ALA A 103 -4.08 -0.36 -12.56
CA ALA A 103 -4.28 0.66 -13.60
C ALA A 103 -3.81 0.16 -14.99
N SER A 104 -2.68 -0.55 -15.05
CA SER A 104 -2.18 -1.14 -16.30
C SER A 104 -3.16 -2.15 -16.88
N HIS A 105 -3.75 -3.00 -16.04
CA HIS A 105 -4.76 -3.96 -16.47
C HIS A 105 -6.03 -3.27 -16.98
N ALA A 106 -6.51 -2.24 -16.27
CA ALA A 106 -7.66 -1.46 -16.71
C ALA A 106 -7.41 -0.78 -18.07
N LEU A 107 -6.20 -0.23 -18.28
CA LEU A 107 -5.79 0.35 -19.55
C LEU A 107 -5.76 -0.69 -20.68
N GLN A 108 -5.12 -1.84 -20.45
CA GLN A 108 -5.00 -2.92 -21.44
C GLN A 108 -6.34 -3.54 -21.84
N THR A 109 -7.31 -3.51 -20.94
CA THR A 109 -8.66 -4.04 -21.18
C THR A 109 -9.64 -2.99 -21.72
N GLY A 110 -9.17 -1.77 -22.01
CA GLY A 110 -9.98 -0.72 -22.64
C GLY A 110 -11.01 -0.07 -21.72
N GLN A 111 -10.74 -0.04 -20.41
CA GLN A 111 -11.57 0.69 -19.46
C GLN A 111 -11.51 2.21 -19.70
N PRO A 112 -12.55 2.97 -19.33
CA PRO A 112 -12.53 4.42 -19.46
C PRO A 112 -11.47 5.06 -18.55
N GLU A 113 -10.94 6.23 -18.93
CA GLU A 113 -9.88 6.93 -18.18
C GLU A 113 -10.19 7.14 -16.70
N ARG A 114 -11.46 7.42 -16.36
CA ARG A 114 -11.91 7.52 -14.97
C ARG A 114 -11.61 6.26 -14.15
N THR A 115 -11.82 5.08 -14.74
CA THR A 115 -11.62 3.78 -14.09
C THR A 115 -10.13 3.48 -13.99
N ILE A 116 -9.35 3.84 -15.00
CA ILE A 116 -7.90 3.73 -14.97
C ILE A 116 -7.33 4.60 -13.83
N LEU A 117 -7.81 5.84 -13.69
CA LEU A 117 -7.37 6.75 -12.63
C LEU A 117 -7.82 6.29 -11.24
N ALA A 118 -9.04 5.77 -11.09
CA ALA A 118 -9.50 5.15 -9.84
C ALA A 118 -8.60 3.97 -9.43
N CYS A 119 -8.29 3.07 -10.37
CA CYS A 119 -7.36 1.96 -10.12
C CYS A 119 -5.96 2.47 -9.76
N LEU A 120 -5.52 3.60 -10.32
CA LEU A 120 -4.21 4.18 -10.02
C LEU A 120 -4.16 4.77 -8.60
N LEU A 121 -5.25 5.34 -8.09
CA LEU A 121 -5.25 6.09 -6.83
C LEU A 121 -5.73 5.31 -5.60
N HIS A 122 -6.60 4.30 -5.76
CA HIS A 122 -7.41 3.73 -4.68
C HIS A 122 -6.67 3.42 -3.37
N ASP A 123 -5.46 2.85 -3.47
CA ASP A 123 -4.68 2.42 -2.29
C ASP A 123 -3.44 3.25 -2.01
N THR A 124 -3.23 4.36 -2.71
CA THR A 124 -2.04 5.20 -2.51
C THR A 124 -1.94 5.79 -1.09
N VAL A 125 -3.07 5.93 -0.40
CA VAL A 125 -3.13 6.42 0.99
C VAL A 125 -2.56 5.44 2.01
N GLN A 126 -2.43 4.16 1.67
CA GLN A 126 -1.75 3.17 2.51
C GLN A 126 -0.30 3.55 2.83
N ALA A 127 0.33 4.40 2.00
CA ALA A 127 1.64 4.97 2.28
C ALA A 127 1.65 5.81 3.57
N LEU A 128 0.54 6.47 3.90
CA LEU A 128 0.34 7.31 5.08
C LEU A 128 -0.33 6.55 6.23
N ILE A 129 -1.49 5.96 5.94
CA ILE A 129 -2.33 5.26 6.91
C ILE A 129 -2.90 4.02 6.26
N ARG A 130 -2.69 2.86 6.89
CA ARG A 130 -3.16 1.58 6.37
C ARG A 130 -4.60 1.31 6.79
N SER A 131 -4.93 1.57 8.05
CA SER A 131 -6.30 1.38 8.55
C SER A 131 -7.26 2.39 7.93
N ASP A 132 -8.40 1.90 7.42
CA ASP A 132 -9.43 2.72 6.80
C ASP A 132 -8.90 3.57 5.62
N HIS A 133 -7.83 3.13 4.96
CA HIS A 133 -7.15 3.91 3.93
C HIS A 133 -8.08 4.33 2.78
N GLY A 134 -9.08 3.51 2.43
CA GLY A 134 -10.11 3.86 1.47
C GLY A 134 -10.99 5.03 1.93
N TYR A 135 -11.34 5.10 3.23
CA TYR A 135 -12.10 6.22 3.79
C TYR A 135 -11.28 7.52 3.80
N TRP A 136 -10.01 7.43 4.23
CA TRP A 136 -9.10 8.58 4.22
C TRP A 136 -8.79 9.04 2.79
N GLY A 137 -8.57 8.10 1.87
CA GLY A 137 -8.28 8.35 0.46
C GLY A 137 -9.42 9.02 -0.27
N ALA A 138 -10.66 8.55 -0.05
CA ALA A 138 -11.83 9.19 -0.62
C ALA A 138 -11.90 10.69 -0.27
N GLN A 139 -11.63 11.05 0.99
CA GLN A 139 -11.65 12.45 1.43
C GLN A 139 -10.45 13.26 0.92
N LEU A 140 -9.27 12.64 0.84
CA LEU A 140 -8.05 13.28 0.34
C LEU A 140 -8.18 13.66 -1.14
N PHE A 141 -8.76 12.78 -1.95
CA PHE A 141 -8.86 12.98 -3.39
C PHE A 141 -10.12 13.73 -3.84
N ALA A 142 -11.23 13.66 -3.07
CA ALA A 142 -12.53 14.27 -3.44
C ALA A 142 -12.45 15.68 -4.05
N PRO A 143 -11.60 16.61 -3.56
CA PRO A 143 -11.54 17.97 -4.11
C PRO A 143 -10.93 18.08 -5.52
N TYR A 144 -10.24 17.04 -5.98
CA TYR A 144 -9.38 17.08 -7.17
C TYR A 144 -9.85 16.18 -8.31
N VAL A 145 -10.74 15.23 -8.04
CA VAL A 145 -11.20 14.22 -9.00
C VAL A 145 -12.72 14.17 -9.10
N ASP A 146 -13.23 13.46 -10.12
CA ASP A 146 -14.66 13.16 -10.24
C ASP A 146 -15.13 12.31 -9.04
N GLU A 147 -16.38 12.49 -8.59
CA GLU A 147 -16.95 11.76 -7.44
C GLU A 147 -16.85 10.23 -7.55
N ARG A 148 -16.74 9.70 -8.77
CA ARG A 148 -16.64 8.25 -9.03
C ARG A 148 -15.22 7.71 -9.04
N ILE A 149 -14.21 8.53 -8.74
CA ILE A 149 -12.80 8.15 -8.64
C ILE A 149 -12.42 7.92 -7.18
#